data_AF-A0A7W1RW28-F1
#
_entry.id   AF-A0A7W1RW28-F1
#
_cell.length_a   1.000
_cell.length_b   1.000
_cell.length_c   1.000
_cell.angle_alpha   90.00
_cell.angle_beta   90.00
_cell.angle_gamma   90.00
#
_symmetry.space_group_name_H-M   'P 1'
#
loop_
_entity.id
_entity.type
_entity.pdbx_description
1 polymer ?
#
loop_
_entity_poly.entity_id
_entity_poly.type
_entity_poly.pdbx_seq_one_letter_code
_entity_poly.pdbx_strand_id
1 'polypeptide(L)'
;MTHAPPGLLPRTREQLRQGKLAVAGWVGDALTEQICRHHRRRLARIGWNRALDPPAGGWAEGAPPPRPGNSLEILIDGAEALPRIAAELSQARSHVHLTGWYLTPSFALERSGEQVILRTLLAELAERVDVRMLVWAGAPLPLFRPSRVQVRGMRDRLVKDTKIRCELDAKERPLHCWSAPRRR
;
A
#
# COMPACT_ATOMS: atom_id res chain seq x y z
N MET A 1 44.43 -54.20 11.33
CA MET A 1 43.55 -53.30 12.12
C MET A 1 44.28 -51.97 12.18
N THR A 2 43.83 -50.85 11.62
CA THR A 2 42.45 -50.34 11.56
C THR A 2 42.37 -49.35 10.38
N HIS A 3 41.42 -49.56 9.47
CA HIS A 3 41.09 -48.61 8.41
C HIS A 3 40.42 -47.37 9.04
N ALA A 4 40.96 -46.19 8.80
CA ALA A 4 40.27 -44.93 9.08
C ALA A 4 39.18 -44.70 7.99
N PRO A 5 37.94 -44.30 8.36
CA PRO A 5 36.88 -44.06 7.39
C PRO A 5 37.09 -42.72 6.65
N PRO A 6 36.71 -42.62 5.36
CA PRO A 6 36.81 -41.37 4.63
C PRO A 6 35.61 -40.47 4.90
N GLY A 7 35.88 -39.17 5.05
CA GLY A 7 35.02 -38.11 4.53
C GLY A 7 33.95 -37.56 5.47
N LEU A 8 34.29 -36.48 6.17
CA LEU A 8 33.36 -35.36 6.35
C LEU A 8 34.07 -34.10 5.84
N LEU A 9 33.94 -33.80 4.54
CA LEU A 9 34.41 -32.53 4.01
C LEU A 9 33.61 -31.39 4.67
N PRO A 10 34.26 -30.32 5.15
CA PRO A 10 33.56 -29.16 5.69
C PRO A 10 32.72 -28.53 4.56
N ARG A 11 31.40 -28.42 4.77
CA ARG A 11 30.49 -27.76 3.82
C ARG A 11 31.03 -26.38 3.46
N THR A 12 31.18 -26.12 2.17
CA THR A 12 31.71 -24.84 1.69
C THR A 12 30.76 -23.70 2.10
N ARG A 13 31.30 -22.49 2.33
CA ARG A 13 30.51 -21.30 2.68
C ARG A 13 29.35 -21.04 1.70
N GLU A 14 29.50 -21.49 0.47
CA GLU A 14 28.51 -21.40 -0.60
C GLU A 14 27.31 -22.34 -0.39
N GLN A 15 27.54 -23.59 0.03
CA GLN A 15 26.47 -24.54 0.40
C GLN A 15 25.67 -24.06 1.61
N LEU A 16 26.34 -23.46 2.60
CA LEU A 16 25.67 -22.85 3.76
C LEU A 16 24.82 -21.62 3.36
N ARG A 17 25.29 -20.82 2.39
CA ARG A 17 24.57 -19.65 1.87
C ARG A 17 23.34 -20.07 1.04
N GLN A 18 23.49 -21.08 0.17
CA GLN A 18 22.38 -21.65 -0.59
C GLN A 18 21.32 -22.28 0.34
N GLY A 19 21.74 -23.02 1.36
CA GLY A 19 20.82 -23.58 2.37
C GLY A 19 20.06 -22.52 3.15
N LYS A 20 20.71 -21.41 3.56
CA LYS A 20 20.06 -20.27 4.23
C LYS A 20 19.03 -19.58 3.34
N LEU A 21 19.35 -19.40 2.05
CA LEU A 21 18.43 -18.79 1.08
C LEU A 21 17.21 -19.68 0.80
N ALA A 22 17.40 -21.00 0.71
CA ALA A 22 16.31 -21.95 0.54
C ALA A 22 15.35 -21.97 1.75
N VAL A 23 15.90 -21.94 2.97
CA VAL A 23 15.10 -21.83 4.21
C VAL A 23 14.35 -20.51 4.27
N ALA A 24 14.98 -19.39 3.91
CA ALA A 24 14.32 -18.09 3.85
C ALA A 24 13.17 -18.05 2.81
N GLY A 25 13.38 -18.66 1.64
CA GLY A 25 12.34 -18.79 0.61
C GLY A 25 11.14 -19.59 1.10
N TRP A 26 11.37 -20.75 1.72
CA TRP A 26 10.30 -21.60 2.25
C TRP A 26 9.48 -20.92 3.36
N VAL A 27 10.13 -20.17 4.25
CA VAL A 27 9.45 -19.38 5.28
C VAL A 27 8.58 -18.28 4.64
N GLY A 28 9.07 -17.64 3.57
CA GLY A 28 8.31 -16.65 2.81
C GLY A 28 7.07 -17.23 2.12
N ASP A 29 7.20 -18.42 1.53
CA ASP A 29 6.11 -19.11 0.84
C ASP A 29 5.03 -19.58 1.83
N ALA A 30 5.44 -20.18 2.95
CA ALA A 30 4.53 -20.60 4.01
C ALA A 30 3.77 -19.41 4.62
N LEU A 31 4.46 -18.29 4.83
CA LEU A 31 3.84 -17.05 5.30
C LEU A 31 2.82 -16.54 4.28
N THR A 32 3.19 -16.49 2.99
CA THR A 32 2.29 -16.08 1.90
C THR A 32 1.04 -16.95 1.85
N GLU A 33 1.19 -18.27 1.96
CA GLU A 33 0.07 -19.20 1.92
C GLU A 33 -0.88 -18.98 3.12
N GLN A 34 -0.33 -18.78 4.31
CA GLN A 34 -1.10 -18.48 5.51
C GLN A 34 -1.90 -17.19 5.37
N ILE A 35 -1.31 -16.15 4.77
CA ILE A 35 -1.96 -14.87 4.45
C ILE A 35 -3.13 -15.10 3.50
N CYS A 36 -2.88 -15.74 2.36
CA CYS A 36 -3.90 -16.03 1.35
C CYS A 36 -5.07 -16.84 1.96
N ARG A 37 -4.77 -17.87 2.77
CA ARG A 37 -5.79 -18.70 3.45
C ARG A 37 -6.60 -17.89 4.46
N HIS A 38 -5.96 -16.98 5.18
CA HIS A 38 -6.66 -16.07 6.10
C HIS A 38 -7.61 -15.13 5.37
N HIS A 39 -7.12 -14.47 4.31
CA HIS A 39 -7.91 -13.57 3.47
C HIS A 39 -9.11 -14.26 2.84
N ARG A 40 -8.91 -15.46 2.28
CA ARG A 40 -9.99 -16.27 1.70
C ARG A 40 -11.08 -16.60 2.72
N ARG A 41 -10.70 -17.07 3.92
CA ARG A 41 -11.67 -17.33 5.00
C ARG A 41 -12.45 -16.07 5.41
N ARG A 42 -11.79 -14.92 5.47
CA ARG A 42 -12.44 -13.65 5.85
C ARG A 42 -13.40 -13.16 4.78
N LEU A 43 -12.97 -13.17 3.52
CA LEU A 43 -13.81 -12.74 2.39
C LEU A 43 -15.01 -13.67 2.23
N ALA A 44 -14.82 -14.98 2.43
CA ALA A 44 -15.91 -15.96 2.43
C ALA A 44 -16.98 -15.62 3.47
N ARG A 45 -16.57 -15.23 4.68
CA ARG A 45 -17.49 -14.86 5.76
C ARG A 45 -18.42 -13.69 5.41
N ILE A 46 -17.97 -12.79 4.54
CA ILE A 46 -18.76 -11.63 4.10
C ILE A 46 -19.29 -11.80 2.66
N GLY A 47 -19.27 -13.01 2.12
CA GLY A 47 -19.75 -13.31 0.77
C GLY A 47 -18.92 -12.69 -0.37
N TRP A 48 -17.69 -12.23 -0.09
CA TRP A 48 -16.89 -11.44 -1.03
C TRP A 48 -15.71 -12.22 -1.65
N ASN A 49 -15.87 -13.53 -1.85
CA ASN A 49 -14.84 -14.42 -2.42
C ASN A 49 -14.33 -13.98 -3.79
N ARG A 50 -15.20 -13.36 -4.61
CA ARG A 50 -14.86 -12.83 -5.95
C ARG A 50 -13.68 -11.85 -5.98
N ALA A 51 -13.29 -11.26 -4.85
CA ALA A 51 -12.13 -10.37 -4.79
C ALA A 51 -10.78 -11.10 -4.93
N LEU A 52 -10.73 -12.43 -4.70
CA LEU A 52 -9.51 -13.24 -4.83
C LEU A 52 -9.42 -13.97 -6.17
N ASP A 53 -10.56 -14.28 -6.75
CA ASP A 53 -10.68 -15.11 -7.96
C ASP A 53 -11.37 -14.27 -9.05
N PRO A 54 -10.64 -13.35 -9.72
CA PRO A 54 -11.23 -12.52 -10.76
C PRO A 54 -11.70 -13.39 -11.94
N PRO A 55 -12.86 -13.10 -12.54
CA PRO A 55 -13.36 -13.85 -13.69
C PRO A 55 -12.45 -13.66 -14.91
N ALA A 56 -12.48 -14.63 -15.82
CA ALA A 56 -11.63 -14.65 -17.02
C ALA A 56 -11.88 -13.44 -17.96
N GLY A 57 -13.08 -12.85 -17.95
CA GLY A 57 -13.46 -11.68 -18.75
C GLY A 57 -12.95 -10.33 -18.22
N GLY A 58 -12.14 -10.36 -17.16
CA GLY A 58 -11.41 -9.19 -16.67
C GLY A 58 -12.04 -8.54 -15.43
N TRP A 59 -11.27 -7.65 -14.81
CA TRP A 59 -11.60 -7.05 -13.51
C TRP A 59 -12.81 -6.10 -13.55
N ALA A 60 -13.22 -5.65 -14.75
CA ALA A 60 -14.24 -4.64 -14.96
C ALA A 60 -15.67 -5.20 -15.17
N GLU A 61 -15.83 -6.52 -15.30
CA GLU A 61 -17.15 -7.16 -15.50
C GLU A 61 -17.95 -7.32 -14.18
N GLY A 62 -17.37 -6.94 -13.05
CA GLY A 62 -18.02 -6.99 -11.75
C GLY A 62 -19.04 -5.86 -11.52
N ALA A 63 -19.72 -5.90 -10.37
CA ALA A 63 -20.55 -4.78 -9.92
C ALA A 63 -19.68 -3.70 -9.24
N PRO A 64 -19.92 -2.40 -9.50
CA PRO A 64 -20.92 -1.86 -10.43
C PRO A 64 -20.53 -2.07 -11.91
N PRO A 65 -21.50 -2.24 -12.82
CA PRO A 65 -21.19 -2.46 -14.23
C PRO A 65 -20.46 -1.26 -14.86
N PRO A 66 -19.71 -1.48 -15.96
CA PRO A 66 -19.08 -0.40 -16.71
C PRO A 66 -20.12 0.67 -17.10
N ARG A 67 -19.78 1.94 -16.87
CA ARG A 67 -20.64 3.08 -17.22
C ARG A 67 -20.18 3.66 -18.55
N PRO A 68 -21.03 3.66 -19.60
CA PRO A 68 -20.68 4.30 -20.87
C PRO A 68 -20.62 5.83 -20.71
N GLY A 69 -19.93 6.51 -21.62
CA GLY A 69 -19.82 7.98 -21.63
C GLY A 69 -18.81 8.57 -20.64
N ASN A 70 -18.04 7.73 -19.92
CA ASN A 70 -16.90 8.20 -19.14
C ASN A 70 -15.74 8.60 -20.06
N SER A 71 -15.06 9.69 -19.74
CA SER A 71 -13.74 10.02 -20.30
C SER A 71 -12.65 9.43 -19.41
N LEU A 72 -11.64 8.81 -20.02
CA LEU A 72 -10.45 8.33 -19.32
C LEU A 72 -9.23 9.08 -19.84
N GLU A 73 -8.46 9.61 -18.90
CA GLU A 73 -7.15 10.17 -19.18
C GLU A 73 -6.09 9.33 -18.46
N ILE A 74 -5.02 8.99 -19.18
CA ILE A 74 -3.92 8.19 -18.67
C ILE A 74 -2.75 9.12 -18.41
N LEU A 75 -2.34 9.21 -17.15
CA LEU A 75 -1.20 10.01 -16.71
C LEU A 75 -0.04 9.08 -16.39
N ILE A 76 1.11 9.31 -17.01
CA ILE A 76 2.29 8.47 -16.83
C ILE A 76 3.26 9.19 -15.91
N ASP A 77 3.72 8.48 -14.88
CA ASP A 77 4.63 8.97 -13.85
C ASP A 77 4.11 10.14 -12.99
N GLY A 78 4.89 10.47 -11.96
CA GLY A 78 4.56 11.57 -11.04
C GLY A 78 4.69 12.96 -11.68
N ALA A 79 5.50 13.11 -12.73
CA ALA A 79 5.71 14.40 -13.38
C ALA A 79 4.44 14.92 -14.07
N GLU A 80 3.62 14.03 -14.64
CA GLU A 80 2.33 14.37 -15.23
C GLU A 80 1.21 14.29 -14.19
N ALA A 81 1.21 13.24 -13.36
CA ALA A 81 0.11 12.98 -12.44
C ALA A 81 0.00 14.00 -11.30
N LEU A 82 1.12 14.41 -10.70
CA LEU A 82 1.09 15.23 -9.48
C LEU A 82 0.63 16.68 -9.73
N PRO A 83 1.12 17.40 -10.76
CA PRO A 83 0.59 18.72 -11.10
C PRO A 83 -0.89 18.65 -11.50
N ARG A 84 -1.31 17.58 -12.20
CA ARG A 84 -2.72 17.39 -12.53
C ARG A 84 -3.58 17.21 -11.29
N ILE A 85 -3.15 16.41 -10.32
CA ILE A 85 -3.83 16.26 -9.03
C ILE A 85 -3.94 17.61 -8.30
N ALA A 86 -2.88 18.42 -8.30
CA ALA A 86 -2.90 19.74 -7.68
C ALA A 86 -3.95 20.66 -8.34
N ALA A 87 -3.97 20.69 -9.68
CA ALA A 87 -4.94 21.47 -10.45
C ALA A 87 -6.40 21.06 -10.14
N GLU A 88 -6.71 19.76 -10.18
CA GLU A 88 -8.06 19.25 -9.86
C GLU A 88 -8.47 19.57 -8.43
N LEU A 89 -7.57 19.39 -7.46
CA LEU A 89 -7.82 19.73 -6.06
C LEU A 89 -8.14 21.22 -5.89
N SER A 90 -7.37 22.10 -6.53
CA SER A 90 -7.56 23.56 -6.47
C SER A 90 -8.92 24.03 -7.00
N GLN A 91 -9.58 23.23 -7.84
CA GLN A 91 -10.88 23.55 -8.43
C GLN A 91 -12.06 22.88 -7.71
N ALA A 92 -11.80 22.07 -6.67
CA ALA A 92 -12.84 21.37 -5.93
C ALA A 92 -13.83 22.34 -5.26
N ARG A 93 -15.14 22.05 -5.42
CA ARG A 93 -16.23 22.96 -5.01
C ARG A 93 -17.12 22.46 -3.88
N SER A 94 -17.11 21.17 -3.57
CA SER A 94 -18.01 20.59 -2.56
C SER A 94 -17.29 19.73 -1.55
N HIS A 95 -16.46 18.80 -2.01
CA HIS A 95 -15.70 17.90 -1.15
C HIS A 95 -14.47 17.35 -1.85
N VAL A 96 -13.52 16.92 -1.03
CA VAL A 96 -12.33 16.18 -1.41
C VAL A 96 -12.25 14.94 -0.52
N HIS A 97 -12.27 13.76 -1.15
CA HIS A 97 -12.03 12.49 -0.48
C HIS A 97 -10.73 11.88 -0.99
N LEU A 98 -9.78 11.64 -0.09
CA LEU A 98 -8.50 11.02 -0.42
C LEU A 98 -8.31 9.74 0.39
N THR A 99 -7.80 8.71 -0.28
CA THR A 99 -7.40 7.46 0.35
C THR A 99 -5.96 7.16 -0.03
N GLY A 100 -5.16 6.69 0.92
CA GLY A 100 -3.76 6.37 0.64
C GLY A 100 -3.18 5.36 1.61
N TRP A 101 -2.15 4.66 1.16
CA TRP A 101 -1.38 3.79 2.02
C TRP A 101 -0.47 4.58 2.97
N TYR A 102 0.18 5.62 2.45
CA TYR A 102 0.95 6.58 3.23
C TYR A 102 1.14 7.85 2.42
N LEU A 103 1.38 8.98 3.09
CA LEU A 103 1.76 10.24 2.45
C LEU A 103 2.74 11.01 3.32
N THR A 104 3.45 11.94 2.70
CA THR A 104 4.31 12.89 3.41
C THR A 104 3.61 14.26 3.35
N PRO A 105 3.23 14.88 4.49
CA PRO A 105 2.46 16.13 4.47
C PRO A 105 3.18 17.28 3.76
N SER A 106 4.51 17.30 3.83
CA SER A 106 5.38 18.29 3.16
C SER A 106 5.74 17.91 1.73
N PHE A 107 5.08 16.91 1.14
CA PHE A 107 5.36 16.52 -0.24
C PHE A 107 4.87 17.60 -1.20
N ALA A 108 5.77 18.05 -2.07
CA ALA A 108 5.46 18.97 -3.16
C ALA A 108 4.88 18.19 -4.34
N LEU A 109 3.61 18.46 -4.66
CA LEU A 109 2.94 17.94 -5.86
C LEU A 109 3.52 18.57 -7.12
N GLU A 110 3.85 19.86 -7.04
CA GLU A 110 4.55 20.59 -8.09
C GLU A 110 5.86 21.14 -7.53
N ARG A 111 6.94 20.91 -8.27
CA ARG A 111 8.31 21.30 -7.87
C ARG A 111 8.93 22.31 -8.83
N SER A 112 8.40 22.39 -10.04
CA SER A 112 8.85 23.32 -11.07
C SER A 112 8.08 24.62 -10.90
N GLY A 113 8.77 25.72 -10.62
CA GLY A 113 8.11 27.00 -10.33
C GLY A 113 7.71 27.14 -8.86
N GLU A 114 6.51 27.66 -8.59
CA GLU A 114 5.98 27.79 -7.23
C GLU A 114 5.63 26.41 -6.67
N GLN A 115 6.19 26.07 -5.50
CA GLN A 115 5.99 24.74 -4.91
C GLN A 115 4.59 24.58 -4.34
N VAL A 116 3.82 23.64 -4.87
CA VAL A 116 2.51 23.28 -4.31
C VAL A 116 2.67 22.15 -3.30
N ILE A 117 2.67 22.49 -2.01
CA ILE A 117 2.76 21.53 -0.91
C ILE A 117 1.38 20.94 -0.60
N LEU A 118 1.27 19.61 -0.60
CA LEU A 118 0.00 18.90 -0.42
C LEU A 118 -0.76 19.34 0.84
N ARG A 119 -0.10 19.40 2.00
CA ARG A 119 -0.76 19.84 3.25
C ARG A 119 -1.29 21.26 3.14
N THR A 120 -0.52 22.18 2.55
CA THR A 120 -0.92 23.59 2.42
C THR A 120 -2.15 23.71 1.52
N LEU A 121 -2.10 23.09 0.35
CA LEU A 121 -3.23 23.05 -0.59
C LEU A 121 -4.49 22.47 0.07
N LEU A 122 -4.37 21.34 0.77
CA LEU A 122 -5.51 20.72 1.43
C LEU A 122 -6.04 21.55 2.60
N ALA A 123 -5.17 22.26 3.32
CA ALA A 123 -5.57 23.13 4.43
C ALA A 123 -6.37 24.33 3.92
N GLU A 124 -5.91 24.97 2.85
CA GLU A 124 -6.61 26.07 2.17
C GLU A 124 -7.96 25.61 1.60
N LEU A 125 -8.00 24.40 1.00
CA LEU A 125 -9.24 23.80 0.54
C LEU A 125 -10.22 23.54 1.68
N ALA A 126 -9.72 23.06 2.83
CA ALA A 126 -10.55 22.74 3.98
C ALA A 126 -11.22 23.98 4.61
N GLU A 127 -10.78 25.19 4.28
CA GLU A 127 -11.48 26.43 4.66
C GLU A 127 -12.80 26.63 3.93
N ARG A 128 -12.96 26.02 2.74
CA ARG A 128 -14.11 26.25 1.85
C ARG A 128 -14.91 24.99 1.49
N VAL A 129 -14.31 23.80 1.57
CA VAL A 129 -14.95 22.52 1.24
C VAL A 129 -14.61 21.43 2.26
N ASP A 130 -15.43 20.37 2.32
CA ASP A 130 -15.16 19.23 3.17
C ASP A 130 -13.95 18.42 2.66
N VAL A 131 -12.84 18.41 3.41
CA VAL A 131 -11.65 17.60 3.09
C VAL A 131 -11.54 16.43 4.06
N ARG A 132 -11.66 15.21 3.53
CA ARG A 132 -11.64 13.96 4.32
C ARG A 132 -10.62 12.98 3.75
N MET A 133 -9.84 12.41 4.65
CA MET A 133 -8.78 11.46 4.31
C MET A 133 -8.93 10.18 5.11
N LEU A 134 -8.72 9.05 4.44
CA LEU A 134 -8.61 7.74 5.08
C LEU A 134 -7.26 7.14 4.70
N VAL A 135 -6.37 6.98 5.69
CA VAL A 135 -5.01 6.48 5.47
C VAL A 135 -4.81 5.16 6.21
N TRP A 136 -4.11 4.20 5.59
CA TRP A 136 -3.75 2.96 6.28
C TRP A 136 -3.02 3.26 7.60
N ALA A 137 -3.42 2.60 8.69
CA ALA A 137 -2.93 2.92 10.03
C ALA A 137 -1.45 2.59 10.28
N GLY A 138 -0.75 1.99 9.33
CA GLY A 138 0.65 1.57 9.46
C GLY A 138 0.80 0.14 9.96
N ALA A 139 2.01 -0.39 9.77
CA ALA A 139 2.32 -1.76 10.15
C ALA A 139 2.24 -1.94 11.67
N PRO A 140 1.57 -3.00 12.16
CA PRO A 140 1.49 -3.28 13.59
C PRO A 140 2.79 -3.84 14.17
N LEU A 141 3.68 -4.39 13.33
CA LEU A 141 4.97 -4.93 13.73
C LEU A 141 6.11 -3.96 13.34
N PRO A 142 7.13 -3.76 14.20
CA PRO A 142 8.14 -2.72 14.03
C PRO A 142 9.14 -2.97 12.89
N LEU A 143 9.13 -4.16 12.29
CA LEU A 143 10.02 -4.54 11.17
C LEU A 143 9.55 -4.01 9.82
N PHE A 144 8.29 -3.56 9.71
CA PHE A 144 7.72 -3.01 8.49
C PHE A 144 7.45 -1.51 8.68
N ARG A 145 7.73 -0.72 7.64
CA ARG A 145 7.48 0.72 7.63
C ARG A 145 6.45 1.08 6.55
N PRO A 146 5.67 2.14 6.76
CA PRO A 146 5.57 2.97 7.96
C PRO A 146 4.93 2.23 9.14
N SER A 147 5.45 2.45 10.35
CA SER A 147 4.85 1.93 11.58
C SER A 147 3.63 2.74 11.99
N ARG A 148 2.78 2.19 12.86
CA ARG A 148 1.61 2.92 13.40
C ARG A 148 1.97 4.26 14.07
N VAL A 149 3.15 4.35 14.69
CA VAL A 149 3.64 5.60 15.29
C VAL A 149 3.92 6.64 14.20
N GLN A 150 4.57 6.23 13.10
CA GLN A 150 4.88 7.13 11.99
C GLN A 150 3.60 7.64 11.32
N VAL A 151 2.62 6.77 11.08
CA VAL A 151 1.34 7.17 10.49
C VAL A 151 0.56 8.09 11.41
N ARG A 152 0.51 7.84 12.72
CA ARG A 152 -0.10 8.78 13.69
C ARG A 152 0.58 10.15 13.63
N GLY A 153 1.91 10.19 13.67
CA GLY A 153 2.65 11.46 13.56
C GLY A 153 2.40 12.18 12.23
N MET A 154 2.25 11.44 11.13
CA MET A 154 1.86 11.99 9.83
C MET A 154 0.46 12.62 9.89
N ARG A 155 -0.54 11.89 10.41
CA ARG A 155 -1.91 12.40 10.59
C ARG A 155 -1.92 13.64 11.46
N ASP A 156 -1.23 13.62 12.60
CA ASP A 156 -1.22 14.72 13.55
C ASP A 156 -0.65 15.99 12.90
N ARG A 157 0.41 15.87 12.10
CA ARG A 157 0.95 17.00 11.32
C ARG A 157 -0.03 17.49 10.25
N LEU A 158 -0.75 16.58 9.61
CA LEU A 158 -1.71 16.91 8.57
C LEU A 158 -2.89 17.72 9.14
N VAL A 159 -3.45 17.29 10.28
CA VAL A 159 -4.65 17.92 10.86
C VAL A 159 -4.35 19.13 11.75
N LYS A 160 -3.15 19.21 12.33
CA LYS A 160 -2.76 20.31 13.23
C LYS A 160 -2.98 21.67 12.54
N ASP A 161 -3.74 22.53 13.20
CA ASP A 161 -4.07 23.90 12.75
C ASP A 161 -4.74 23.94 11.37
N THR A 162 -5.56 22.94 11.03
CA THR A 162 -6.34 22.86 9.79
C THR A 162 -7.74 22.32 10.04
N LYS A 163 -8.64 22.46 9.06
CA LYS A 163 -9.98 21.82 9.06
C LYS A 163 -9.99 20.42 8.41
N ILE A 164 -8.82 19.87 8.08
CA ILE A 164 -8.71 18.55 7.44
C ILE A 164 -9.15 17.45 8.41
N ARG A 165 -10.03 16.55 7.96
CA ARG A 165 -10.39 15.33 8.71
C ARG A 165 -9.58 14.14 8.20
N CYS A 166 -8.82 13.48 9.06
CA CYS A 166 -7.99 12.35 8.67
C CYS A 166 -8.15 11.17 9.64
N GLU A 167 -8.68 10.07 9.12
CA GLU A 167 -8.89 8.82 9.86
C GLU A 167 -7.88 7.75 9.46
N LEU A 168 -7.55 6.87 10.42
CA LEU A 168 -6.58 5.80 10.22
C LEU A 168 -7.27 4.43 10.13
N ASP A 169 -7.13 3.76 8.99
CA ASP A 169 -7.68 2.42 8.79
C ASP A 169 -6.78 1.35 9.42
N ALA A 170 -7.18 0.91 10.61
CA ALA A 170 -6.54 -0.20 11.33
C ALA A 170 -7.21 -1.56 11.08
N LYS A 171 -8.15 -1.66 10.11
CA LYS A 171 -8.77 -2.95 9.74
C LYS A 171 -7.78 -3.88 9.06
N GLU A 172 -6.60 -3.38 8.74
CA GLU A 172 -5.47 -4.12 8.27
C GLU A 172 -4.72 -4.86 9.41
N ARG A 173 -4.65 -6.19 9.31
CA ARG A 173 -3.91 -7.10 10.21
C ARG A 173 -2.46 -7.27 9.74
N PRO A 174 -1.53 -7.86 10.52
CA PRO A 174 -0.07 -7.74 10.31
C PRO A 174 0.53 -8.18 8.97
N LEU A 175 -0.27 -8.68 8.04
CA LEU A 175 0.19 -9.41 6.88
C LEU A 175 -0.41 -8.91 5.55
N HIS A 176 -0.75 -7.63 5.46
CA HIS A 176 -1.19 -7.00 4.20
C HIS A 176 -0.04 -6.59 3.27
N CYS A 177 1.20 -6.96 3.59
CA CYS A 177 2.30 -6.77 2.67
C CYS A 177 1.98 -7.51 1.36
N TRP A 178 1.76 -6.73 0.30
CA TRP A 178 1.71 -7.17 -1.10
C TRP A 178 3.04 -7.75 -1.60
N SER A 179 4.04 -7.92 -0.73
CA SER A 179 5.31 -8.58 -1.02
C SER A 179 5.17 -10.11 -1.18
N ALA A 180 4.15 -10.59 -1.88
CA ALA A 180 4.12 -11.95 -2.40
C ALA A 180 4.63 -11.89 -3.84
N PRO A 181 5.84 -12.38 -4.16
CA PRO A 181 6.24 -12.56 -5.55
C PRO A 181 5.30 -13.59 -6.17
N ARG A 182 4.36 -13.14 -7.01
CA ARG A 182 3.65 -14.05 -7.92
C ARG A 182 4.69 -14.57 -8.91
N ARG A 183 5.14 -15.81 -8.73
CA ARG A 183 5.79 -16.55 -9.82
C ARG A 183 4.72 -16.75 -10.90
N ARG A 184 5.02 -16.29 -12.12
CA ARG A 184 4.33 -16.73 -13.33
C ARG A 184 4.71 -18.16 -13.64
#